data_AF-U2ZUX7-F1
#
_entry.id   AF-U2ZUX7-F1
#
_cell.length_a   1.000
_cell.length_b   1.000
_cell.length_c   1.000
_cell.angle_alpha   90.00
_cell.angle_beta   90.00
_cell.angle_gamma   90.00
#
_symmetry.space_group_name_H-M   'P 1'
#
loop_
_entity.id
_entity.type
_entity.pdbx_description
1 polymer ?
#
loop_
_entity_poly.entity_id
_entity_poly.type
_entity_poly.pdbx_seq_one_letter_code
_entity_poly.pdbx_strand_id
1 'polypeptide(L)'
;TLKFFQEVFHILPNVFSMAEADLILVLLSLIDMALVGGLLVMVMISGYENFVSQLDIEEGKEKLSWLGKMDSGSLKMKVAASIVAISSIHLLKVFMDAKNIEPVYLKWYVIIHMTFVLSAFAMGYLDKLTKHEH
;
A
#
# COMPACT_ATOMS: atom_id res chain seq x y z
N THR A 1 -10.95 7.36 -6.24
CA THR A 1 -11.29 8.69 -5.66
C THR A 1 -12.79 8.93 -5.54
N LEU A 2 -13.62 8.70 -6.57
CA LEU A 2 -15.08 8.89 -6.46
C LEU A 2 -15.74 8.02 -5.39
N LYS A 3 -15.33 6.74 -5.30
CA LYS A 3 -15.76 5.81 -4.23
C LYS A 3 -15.46 6.34 -2.81
N PHE A 4 -14.35 7.04 -2.60
CA PHE A 4 -14.02 7.64 -1.29
C PHE A 4 -15.07 8.66 -0.88
N PHE A 5 -15.42 9.58 -1.79
CA PHE A 5 -16.43 10.60 -1.51
C PHE A 5 -17.82 9.99 -1.32
N GLN A 6 -18.17 8.98 -2.12
CA GLN A 6 -19.42 8.23 -1.94
C GLN A 6 -19.50 7.58 -0.56
N GLU A 7 -18.43 6.93 -0.11
CA GLU A 7 -18.36 6.28 1.21
C GLU A 7 -18.48 7.32 2.33
N VAL A 8 -17.78 8.46 2.22
CA VAL A 8 -17.89 9.57 3.19
C VAL A 8 -19.33 10.07 3.32
N PHE A 9 -20.01 10.29 2.19
CA PHE A 9 -21.42 10.72 2.19
C PHE A 9 -22.37 9.66 2.77
N HIS A 10 -22.05 8.39 2.62
CA HIS A 10 -22.86 7.29 3.15
C HIS A 10 -22.66 7.08 4.67
N ILE A 11 -21.45 7.34 5.18
CA ILE A 11 -21.07 7.13 6.56
C ILE A 11 -21.49 8.30 7.46
N LEU A 12 -21.36 9.53 6.98
CA LEU A 12 -21.68 10.77 7.71
C LEU A 12 -22.99 10.73 8.51
N PRO A 13 -24.14 10.30 7.95
CA PRO A 13 -25.39 10.24 8.69
C PRO A 13 -25.44 9.12 9.75
N ASN A 14 -24.60 8.09 9.63
CA ASN A 14 -24.59 6.91 10.51
C ASN A 14 -23.46 6.95 11.56
N VAL A 15 -22.59 7.97 11.54
CA VAL A 15 -21.44 8.12 12.47
C VAL A 15 -21.84 7.99 13.94
N PHE A 16 -22.98 8.56 14.32
CA PHE A 16 -23.44 8.58 15.72
C PHE A 16 -24.20 7.30 16.14
N SER A 17 -24.56 6.45 15.19
CA SER A 17 -25.30 5.20 15.43
C SER A 17 -24.46 3.94 15.20
N MET A 18 -23.29 4.07 14.59
CA MET A 18 -22.34 2.97 14.37
C MET A 18 -21.60 2.61 15.65
N ALA A 19 -21.29 1.32 15.80
CA ALA A 19 -20.37 0.87 16.83
C ALA A 19 -18.97 1.43 16.57
N GLU A 20 -18.24 1.76 17.63
CA GLU A 20 -16.91 2.37 17.56
C GLU A 20 -15.92 1.54 16.72
N ALA A 21 -16.02 0.22 16.81
CA ALA A 21 -15.26 -0.72 15.99
C ALA A 21 -15.51 -0.53 14.48
N ASP A 22 -16.77 -0.44 14.06
CA ASP A 22 -17.14 -0.29 12.65
C ASP A 22 -16.70 1.07 12.10
N LEU A 23 -16.78 2.11 12.93
CA LEU A 23 -16.31 3.45 12.59
C LEU A 23 -14.79 3.45 12.30
N ILE A 24 -14.00 2.80 13.15
CA ILE A 24 -12.54 2.68 12.95
C ILE A 24 -12.22 1.96 11.64
N LEU A 25 -12.96 0.89 11.31
CA LEU A 25 -12.74 0.11 10.10
C LEU A 25 -13.05 0.89 8.82
N VAL A 26 -14.10 1.71 8.85
CA VAL A 26 -14.43 2.61 7.75
C VAL A 26 -13.35 3.67 7.59
N LEU A 27 -12.88 4.27 8.68
CA LEU A 27 -11.82 5.28 8.63
C LEU A 27 -10.53 4.70 8.05
N LEU A 28 -10.14 3.48 8.43
CA LEU A 28 -8.98 2.77 7.86
C LEU A 28 -9.14 2.54 6.35
N SER A 29 -10.34 2.15 5.90
CA SER A 29 -10.66 1.99 4.48
C SER A 29 -10.59 3.32 3.71
N LEU A 30 -11.04 4.42 4.31
CA LEU A 30 -10.96 5.75 3.72
C LEU A 30 -9.50 6.21 3.57
N ILE A 31 -8.67 5.96 4.59
CA ILE A 31 -7.23 6.27 4.54
C ILE A 31 -6.56 5.48 3.40
N ASP A 32 -6.84 4.19 3.27
CA ASP A 32 -6.29 3.35 2.21
C ASP A 32 -6.68 3.88 0.80
N MET A 33 -7.95 4.20 0.58
CA MET A 33 -8.41 4.79 -0.68
C MET A 33 -7.73 6.14 -1.00
N ALA A 34 -7.47 6.96 0.03
CA ALA A 34 -6.77 8.23 -0.14
C ALA A 34 -5.30 8.02 -0.50
N LEU A 35 -4.61 7.07 0.13
CA LEU A 35 -3.21 6.72 -0.16
C LEU A 35 -3.07 6.18 -1.60
N VAL A 36 -3.94 5.27 -2.02
CA VAL A 36 -3.96 4.76 -3.40
C VAL A 36 -4.23 5.90 -4.39
N GLY A 37 -5.15 6.82 -4.07
CA GLY A 37 -5.41 8.01 -4.88
C GLY A 37 -4.18 8.91 -5.04
N GLY A 38 -3.46 9.19 -3.93
CA GLY A 38 -2.23 9.97 -3.97
C GLY A 38 -1.11 9.30 -4.77
N LEU A 39 -0.97 7.98 -4.64
CA LEU A 39 -0.02 7.19 -5.43
C LEU A 39 -0.33 7.27 -6.93
N LEU A 40 -1.61 7.15 -7.32
CA LEU A 40 -2.02 7.28 -8.72
C LEU A 40 -1.66 8.66 -9.29
N VAL A 41 -1.89 9.74 -8.52
CA VAL A 41 -1.50 11.10 -8.95
C VAL A 41 0.01 11.19 -9.16
N MET A 42 0.81 10.66 -8.23
CA MET A 42 2.26 10.64 -8.35
C MET A 42 2.73 9.86 -9.60
N VAL A 43 2.14 8.69 -9.86
CA VAL A 43 2.44 7.88 -11.05
C VAL A 43 2.04 8.61 -12.33
N MET A 44 0.89 9.29 -12.35
CA MET A 44 0.47 10.09 -13.50
C MET A 44 1.44 11.24 -13.79
N ILE A 45 1.87 11.98 -12.76
CA ILE A 45 2.84 13.07 -12.90
C ILE A 45 4.19 12.53 -13.39
N SER A 46 4.68 11.43 -12.79
CA SER A 46 5.94 10.81 -13.23
C SER A 46 5.86 10.25 -14.65
N GLY A 47 4.71 9.71 -15.06
CA GLY A 47 4.47 9.29 -16.44
C GLY A 47 4.49 10.48 -17.40
N TYR A 48 3.85 11.59 -17.03
CA TYR A 48 3.90 12.82 -17.82
C TYR A 48 5.34 13.35 -17.96
N GLU A 49 6.10 13.43 -16.86
CA GLU A 49 7.50 13.87 -16.90
C GLU A 49 8.38 12.96 -17.77
N ASN A 50 8.20 11.64 -17.67
CA ASN A 50 9.06 10.68 -18.37
C ASN A 50 8.74 10.56 -19.87
N PHE A 51 7.47 10.64 -20.26
CA PHE A 51 7.05 10.35 -21.63
C PHE A 51 6.62 11.57 -22.43
N VAL A 52 6.09 12.62 -21.78
CA VAL A 52 5.57 13.81 -22.47
C VAL A 52 6.51 15.00 -22.30
N SER A 53 6.99 15.27 -21.07
CA SER A 53 7.92 16.38 -20.83
C SER A 53 9.25 16.20 -21.55
N GLN A 54 9.77 14.98 -21.69
CA GLN A 54 11.01 14.73 -22.45
C GLN A 54 10.87 14.95 -23.96
N LEU A 55 9.66 14.86 -24.51
CA LEU A 55 9.39 15.16 -25.93
C LEU A 55 9.34 16.67 -26.21
N ASP A 56 9.19 17.49 -25.17
CA ASP A 56 9.11 18.96 -25.21
C ASP A 56 10.44 19.64 -24.82
N ILE A 57 11.54 18.87 -24.71
CA ILE A 57 12.89 19.38 -24.45
C ILE A 57 13.66 19.39 -25.76
N GLU A 58 13.96 20.59 -26.28
CA GLU A 58 14.90 20.80 -27.40
C GLU A 58 16.22 20.04 -27.17
N GLU A 59 16.75 19.46 -28.26
CA GLU A 59 18.01 18.70 -28.31
C GLU A 59 19.14 19.45 -27.60
N GLY A 60 19.60 18.94 -26.44
CA GLY A 60 20.84 19.42 -25.84
C GLY A 60 21.00 19.30 -24.34
N LYS A 61 19.97 18.97 -23.55
CA LYS A 61 20.15 18.79 -22.10
C LYS A 61 20.36 17.33 -21.74
N GLU A 62 21.61 17.06 -21.34
CA GLU A 62 22.15 15.79 -20.86
C GLU A 62 21.09 14.92 -20.17
N LYS A 63 20.84 13.75 -20.76
CA LYS A 63 20.08 12.68 -20.12
C LYS A 63 20.70 12.39 -18.76
N LEU A 64 20.00 12.81 -17.72
CA LEU A 64 20.36 12.60 -16.34
C LEU A 64 20.58 11.11 -16.06
N SER A 65 21.83 10.74 -15.80
CA SER A 65 22.33 9.37 -15.59
C SER A 65 21.76 8.64 -14.36
N TRP A 66 20.90 9.30 -13.58
CA TRP A 66 20.27 8.73 -12.38
C TRP A 66 18.96 7.97 -12.66
N LEU A 67 18.33 8.17 -13.82
CA LEU A 67 17.04 7.53 -14.14
C LEU A 67 17.17 6.00 -14.31
N GLY A 68 18.36 5.51 -14.67
CA GLY A 68 18.66 4.08 -14.82
C GLY A 68 18.96 3.34 -13.51
N LYS A 69 19.01 4.05 -12.38
CA LYS A 69 19.28 3.48 -11.04
C LYS A 69 18.08 3.61 -10.09
N MET A 70 16.85 3.64 -10.60
CA MET A 70 15.70 3.34 -9.75
C MET A 70 15.74 1.85 -9.41
N ASP A 71 16.56 1.57 -8.40
CA ASP A 71 16.96 0.27 -7.89
C ASP A 71 15.74 -0.63 -7.70
N SER A 72 15.61 -1.65 -8.54
CA SER A 72 14.54 -2.66 -8.45
C SER A 72 14.48 -3.31 -7.06
N GLY A 73 15.57 -3.32 -6.29
CA GLY A 73 15.60 -3.71 -4.87
C GLY A 73 14.72 -2.82 -4.00
N SER A 74 14.86 -1.50 -4.12
CA SER A 74 14.04 -0.52 -3.40
C SER A 74 12.54 -0.62 -3.71
N LEU A 75 12.17 -0.99 -4.94
CA LEU A 75 10.78 -1.19 -5.34
C LEU A 75 10.19 -2.46 -4.72
N LYS A 76 10.91 -3.58 -4.78
CA LYS A 76 10.50 -4.86 -4.19
C LYS A 76 10.23 -4.74 -2.69
N MET A 77 11.10 -4.03 -1.96
CA MET A 77 10.94 -3.79 -0.52
C MET A 77 9.73 -2.92 -0.19
N LYS A 78 9.47 -1.85 -0.97
CA LYS A 78 8.29 -0.99 -0.79
C LYS A 78 6.99 -1.76 -1.00
N VAL A 79 6.94 -2.63 -2.01
CA VAL A 79 5.77 -3.47 -2.29
C VAL A 79 5.55 -4.48 -1.15
N ALA A 80 6.60 -5.17 -0.70
CA ALA A 80 6.49 -6.12 0.41
C ALA A 80 6.00 -5.46 1.71
N ALA A 81 6.53 -4.27 2.04
CA ALA A 81 6.10 -3.51 3.21
C ALA A 81 4.61 -3.11 3.13
N SER A 82 4.14 -2.69 1.95
CA SER A 82 2.73 -2.35 1.72
C SER A 82 1.80 -3.56 1.90
N ILE A 83 2.17 -4.72 1.35
CA ILE A 83 1.38 -5.96 1.49
C ILE A 83 1.25 -6.37 2.96
N VAL A 84 2.35 -6.32 3.71
CA VAL A 84 2.35 -6.63 5.15
C VAL A 84 1.44 -5.66 5.90
N ALA A 85 1.54 -4.35 5.64
CA ALA A 85 0.72 -3.33 6.31
C ALA A 85 -0.79 -3.52 6.05
N ILE A 86 -1.19 -3.73 4.79
CA ILE A 86 -2.59 -3.97 4.41
C ILE A 86 -3.10 -5.26 5.08
N SER A 87 -2.29 -6.32 5.06
CA SER A 87 -2.64 -7.58 5.71
C SER A 87 -2.79 -7.45 7.24
N SER A 88 -1.96 -6.64 7.91
CA SER A 88 -2.08 -6.36 9.35
C SER A 88 -3.40 -5.67 9.69
N ILE A 89 -3.80 -4.67 8.90
CA ILE A 89 -5.06 -3.95 9.09
C ILE A 89 -6.24 -4.91 8.91
N HIS A 90 -6.18 -5.78 7.89
CA HIS A 90 -7.22 -6.77 7.65
C HIS A 90 -7.31 -7.80 8.78
N LEU A 91 -6.17 -8.29 9.27
CA LEU A 91 -6.13 -9.24 10.39
C LEU A 91 -6.72 -8.61 11.66
N LEU A 92 -6.41 -7.35 11.93
CA LEU A 92 -7.01 -6.61 13.05
C LEU A 92 -8.53 -6.49 12.90
N LYS A 93 -9.03 -6.20 11.69
CA LYS A 93 -10.47 -6.15 11.39
C LYS A 93 -11.18 -7.47 11.70
N VAL A 94 -10.63 -8.58 11.19
CA VAL A 94 -11.16 -9.92 11.44
C VAL A 94 -11.11 -10.26 12.93
N PHE A 95 -10.03 -9.88 13.61
CA PHE A 95 -9.85 -10.14 15.04
C PHE A 95 -10.84 -9.36 15.90
N MET A 96 -11.16 -8.11 15.55
CA MET A 96 -12.18 -7.32 16.26
C MET A 96 -13.58 -7.94 16.17
N ASP A 97 -13.85 -8.69 15.10
CA ASP A 97 -15.11 -9.44 14.90
C ASP A 97 -14.97 -10.94 15.24
N ALA A 98 -13.93 -11.34 15.98
CA ALA A 98 -13.61 -12.75 16.20
C ALA A 98 -14.72 -13.57 16.90
N LYS A 99 -15.65 -12.91 17.61
CA LYS A 99 -16.81 -13.59 18.22
C LYS A 99 -17.80 -14.15 17.19
N ASN A 100 -17.83 -13.57 15.99
CA ASN A 100 -18.72 -13.94 14.89
C ASN A 100 -18.01 -14.77 13.81
N ILE A 101 -16.71 -15.00 13.95
CA ILE A 101 -15.88 -15.72 12.99
C ILE A 101 -15.47 -17.06 13.56
N GLU A 102 -15.59 -18.13 12.78
CA GLU A 102 -15.14 -19.44 13.23
C GLU A 102 -13.62 -19.42 13.53
N PRO A 103 -13.19 -20.01 14.66
CA PRO A 103 -11.78 -20.01 15.06
C PRO A 103 -10.81 -20.59 14.01
N VAL A 104 -11.30 -21.46 13.12
CA VAL A 104 -10.50 -22.03 12.03
C VAL A 104 -10.06 -20.96 11.03
N TYR A 105 -10.93 -20.00 10.69
CA TYR A 105 -10.60 -18.93 9.76
C TYR A 105 -9.64 -17.93 10.39
N LEU A 106 -9.84 -17.58 11.67
CA LEU A 106 -8.93 -16.70 12.40
C LEU A 106 -7.49 -17.24 12.40
N LYS A 107 -7.32 -18.55 12.63
CA LYS A 107 -6.01 -19.22 12.53
C LYS A 107 -5.40 -19.08 11.13
N TRP A 108 -6.18 -19.30 10.08
CA TRP A 108 -5.69 -19.16 8.70
C TRP A 108 -5.29 -17.72 8.35
N TYR A 109 -6.04 -16.72 8.80
CA TYR A 109 -5.66 -15.32 8.60
C TYR A 109 -4.32 -15.00 9.28
N VAL A 110 -4.08 -15.48 10.50
CA VAL A 110 -2.79 -15.33 11.19
C VAL A 110 -1.66 -16.03 10.42
N ILE A 111 -1.88 -17.27 9.95
CA ILE A 111 -0.87 -18.04 9.21
C ILE A 111 -0.48 -17.34 7.89
N ILE A 112 -1.47 -16.86 7.14
CA ILE A 112 -1.23 -16.13 5.89
C ILE A 112 -0.47 -14.84 6.16
N HIS A 113 -0.86 -14.08 7.20
CA HIS A 113 -0.17 -12.86 7.58
C HIS A 113 1.31 -13.12 7.94
N MET A 114 1.57 -14.18 8.72
CA MET A 114 2.94 -14.58 9.06
C MET A 114 3.75 -14.98 7.82
N THR A 115 3.13 -15.60 6.81
CA THR A 115 3.79 -15.89 5.53
C THR A 115 4.24 -14.62 4.82
N PHE A 116 3.44 -13.56 4.82
CA PHE A 116 3.83 -12.26 4.26
C PHE A 116 4.95 -11.60 5.04
N VAL A 117 4.89 -11.62 6.38
CA VAL A 117 5.94 -11.06 7.25
C VAL A 117 7.28 -11.75 7.00
N LEU A 118 7.28 -13.09 6.97
CA LEU A 118 8.47 -13.88 6.69
C LEU A 118 9.03 -13.60 5.29
N SER A 119 8.15 -13.50 4.28
CA SER A 119 8.56 -13.17 2.91
C SER A 119 9.20 -11.78 2.80
N ALA A 120 8.62 -10.78 3.48
CA ALA A 120 9.19 -9.43 3.52
C ALA A 120 10.55 -9.39 4.23
N PHE A 121 10.69 -10.15 5.32
CA PHE A 121 11.95 -10.25 6.04
C PHE A 121 13.03 -10.95 5.20
N ALA A 122 12.69 -12.04 4.50
CA ALA A 122 13.60 -12.74 3.60
C ALA A 122 14.07 -11.83 2.45
N MET A 123 13.16 -11.03 1.86
CA MET A 123 13.53 -10.05 0.84
C MET A 123 14.48 -8.97 1.39
N GLY A 124 14.22 -8.46 2.61
CA GLY A 124 15.11 -7.48 3.25
C GLY A 124 16.48 -8.04 3.58
N TYR A 125 16.54 -9.32 3.99
CA TYR A 125 17.80 -10.01 4.24
C TYR A 125 18.62 -10.23 2.96
N LEU A 126 17.96 -10.69 1.88
CA LEU A 126 18.58 -10.85 0.57
C LEU A 126 19.09 -9.51 0.01
N ASP A 127 18.30 -8.44 0.10
CA ASP A 127 18.71 -7.10 -0.37
C ASP A 127 19.96 -6.59 0.38
N LYS A 128 20.04 -6.86 1.69
CA LYS A 128 21.22 -6.50 2.51
C LYS A 128 22.47 -7.28 2.11
N LEU A 129 22.34 -8.56 1.79
CA LEU A 129 23.46 -9.41 1.34
C LEU A 129 23.98 -8.94 -0.03
N THR A 130 23.09 -8.73 -1.00
CA THR A 130 23.47 -8.32 -2.36
C THR A 130 24.11 -6.92 -2.40
N LYS A 131 23.74 -6.03 -1.47
CA LYS A 131 24.38 -4.71 -1.31
C LYS A 131 25.77 -4.76 -0.65
N HIS A 132 26.16 -5.89 -0.05
CA HIS A 132 27.47 -6.06 0.57
C HIS A 132 28.51 -6.64 -0.40
N GLU A 133 28.10 -7.16 -1.55
CA GLU A 133 28.99 -7.72 -2.59
C GLU A 133 29.28 -6.77 -3.78
N HIS A 134 28.76 -5.54 -3.72
CA HIS A 134 29.04 -4.45 -4.66
C HIS A 134 29.60 -3.22 -3.93
#